data_AF-A0A0C2WA77-F1
#
_entry.id   AF-A0A0C2WA77-F1
#
_cell.length_a   1.000
_cell.length_b   1.000
_cell.length_c   1.000
_cell.angle_alpha   90.00
_cell.angle_beta   90.00
_cell.angle_gamma   90.00
#
_symmetry.space_group_name_H-M   'P 1'
#
loop_
_entity.id
_entity.type
_entity.pdbx_description
1 polymer ?
#
loop_
_entity_poly.entity_id
_entity_poly.type
_entity_poly.pdbx_seq_one_letter_code
_entity_poly.pdbx_strand_id
1 'polypeptide(L)'
;MLIREVLSYSQSQHIPPRFPNAPVADILETLAWSYLQKIITKSFSEKDYDGLFVLLHRIQLPTMRSLFSQAAQYEHNPREYAYWDQDRFPEGFFHFSTIEKASNAALLLVRDVPIPSSKGIHETEATFKLIGWRNVKYSGVIQPWKELFKHIDQFSFQYRKACFDRYRQVVGCWESIPRDLRGIPEDHDAIFLNLVRTSYSRDLPRQELLALVQTFEAWVTKSSTGFPEKFSPENIMRRPLLYGVYLCNKQQWKEVHWEITLSVARAAERSRIPIAGFSTKDKKPGQSGSSETKSKNAIVRLLCIELPLLGHISLSNPIYQDNRLKQLSRVKDPCLAIVGAYACKVLTLVEIKVPERYIKEHTAALGVVKEALYQQLSTLDPESIWQFRARLWSIENASSTQKLVTSAMFMPEQLHPVSCPDHSDGPHHILFHLFEAFPPSVRLPEGTITLGGVDLAIEVLNPILALLTLPAGRSPLLSIFHASFNQECVDRVKTIGDDIKQEPVRILALLADIVFAHVDKVSLPKEAACVLDLVRRVSPIFLDEAPTPTLHRMDRALKKLILEMLQKRRGTIEDREIMVDEMKRLCSLLQREASERCISSSCHLRIVSCARASTPMPMPPGSRWLGMHDMA
;
A
#
# COMPACT_ATOMS: atom_id res chain seq x y z
N MET A 1 -45.61 40.57 -4.32
CA MET A 1 -44.83 41.71 -4.89
C MET A 1 -43.63 42.05 -4.00
N LEU A 2 -43.85 42.36 -2.72
CA LEU A 2 -42.80 42.68 -1.73
C LEU A 2 -41.71 41.59 -1.63
N ILE A 3 -42.10 40.31 -1.61
CA ILE A 3 -41.16 39.18 -1.68
C ILE A 3 -40.30 39.30 -2.95
N ARG A 4 -40.90 39.33 -4.15
CA ARG A 4 -40.14 39.52 -5.41
C ARG A 4 -39.19 40.72 -5.38
N GLU A 5 -39.57 41.81 -4.75
CA GLU A 5 -38.76 43.03 -4.64
C GLU A 5 -37.57 42.82 -3.68
N VAL A 6 -37.82 42.38 -2.43
CA VAL A 6 -36.81 41.96 -1.44
C VAL A 6 -35.88 40.86 -1.99
N LEU A 7 -36.42 39.98 -2.83
CA LEU A 7 -35.68 38.90 -3.49
C LEU A 7 -34.90 39.38 -4.74
N SER A 8 -35.30 40.48 -5.40
CA SER A 8 -34.63 41.03 -6.60
C SER A 8 -33.31 41.76 -6.31
N TYR A 9 -33.02 42.12 -5.06
CA TYR A 9 -31.76 42.72 -4.59
C TYR A 9 -30.54 41.76 -4.65
N SER A 10 -30.52 40.79 -5.57
CA SER A 10 -29.67 39.58 -5.52
C SER A 10 -28.24 39.76 -6.04
N GLN A 11 -27.88 40.95 -6.56
CA GLN A 11 -26.61 41.11 -7.28
C GLN A 11 -25.71 42.25 -6.78
N SER A 12 -26.19 43.20 -5.98
CA SER A 12 -25.35 44.27 -5.43
C SER A 12 -25.07 44.05 -3.94
N GLN A 13 -23.79 43.97 -3.56
CA GLN A 13 -23.35 43.99 -2.16
C GLN A 13 -23.75 45.30 -1.44
N HIS A 14 -24.19 46.30 -2.19
CA HIS A 14 -24.77 47.52 -1.68
C HIS A 14 -26.30 47.42 -1.71
N ILE A 15 -26.92 47.48 -0.53
CA ILE A 15 -28.35 47.74 -0.37
C ILE A 15 -28.58 49.15 -0.93
N PRO A 16 -29.26 49.34 -2.09
CA PRO A 16 -29.55 50.68 -2.57
C PRO A 16 -30.55 51.34 -1.62
N PRO A 17 -30.45 52.65 -1.37
CA PRO A 17 -31.23 53.38 -0.37
C PRO A 17 -32.69 53.62 -0.76
N ARG A 18 -33.35 52.72 -1.52
CA ARG A 18 -34.73 52.92 -1.96
C ARG A 18 -35.77 52.73 -0.84
N PHE A 19 -35.41 52.02 0.24
CA PHE A 19 -36.22 51.91 1.45
C PHE A 19 -35.34 51.96 2.71
N PRO A 20 -34.73 53.12 3.04
CA PRO A 20 -33.81 53.23 4.17
C PRO A 20 -34.50 52.96 5.51
N ASN A 21 -35.84 53.03 5.54
CA ASN A 21 -36.67 52.84 6.72
C ASN A 21 -37.48 51.54 6.69
N ALA A 22 -37.34 50.69 5.67
CA ALA A 22 -38.06 49.42 5.68
C ALA A 22 -37.50 48.53 6.80
N PRO A 23 -38.34 47.94 7.66
CA PRO A 23 -37.89 47.05 8.71
C PRO A 23 -37.54 45.68 8.11
N VAL A 24 -36.43 45.60 7.38
CA VAL A 24 -36.02 44.40 6.62
C VAL A 24 -35.87 43.20 7.55
N ALA A 25 -35.35 43.42 8.76
CA ALA A 25 -35.27 42.38 9.79
C ALA A 25 -36.67 41.83 10.13
N ASP A 26 -37.64 42.70 10.43
CA ASP A 26 -39.01 42.29 10.77
C ASP A 26 -39.72 41.59 9.60
N ILE A 27 -39.48 42.03 8.36
CA ILE A 27 -40.01 41.38 7.16
C ILE A 27 -39.43 39.96 7.04
N LEU A 28 -38.11 39.81 7.18
CA LEU A 28 -37.45 38.52 7.10
C LEU A 28 -37.86 37.59 8.24
N GLU A 29 -38.03 38.12 9.45
CA GLU A 29 -38.55 37.37 10.61
C GLU A 29 -39.99 36.92 10.39
N THR A 30 -40.85 37.79 9.90
CA THR A 30 -42.27 37.45 9.60
C THR A 30 -42.35 36.37 8.53
N LEU A 31 -41.55 36.49 7.47
CA LEU A 31 -41.46 35.48 6.43
C LEU A 31 -40.90 34.17 6.99
N ALA A 32 -39.83 34.24 7.77
CA ALA A 32 -39.19 33.07 8.37
C ALA A 32 -40.16 32.32 9.28
N TRP A 33 -40.92 33.04 10.11
CA TRP A 33 -41.98 32.49 10.93
C TRP A 33 -43.05 31.79 10.10
N SER A 34 -43.52 32.41 9.01
CA SER A 34 -44.50 31.80 8.11
C SER A 34 -43.99 30.50 7.48
N TYR A 35 -42.74 30.47 7.03
CA TYR A 35 -42.13 29.25 6.49
C TYR A 35 -41.92 28.17 7.55
N LEU A 36 -41.47 28.56 8.74
CA LEU A 36 -41.28 27.65 9.86
C LEU A 36 -42.62 27.02 10.29
N GLN A 37 -43.68 27.83 10.37
CA GLN A 37 -45.03 27.35 10.62
C GLN A 37 -45.46 26.34 9.55
N LYS A 38 -45.24 26.63 8.26
CA LYS A 38 -45.58 25.70 7.17
C LYS A 38 -44.83 24.37 7.28
N ILE A 39 -43.54 24.41 7.58
CA ILE A 39 -42.70 23.22 7.76
C ILE A 39 -43.21 22.37 8.93
N ILE A 40 -43.48 23.02 10.07
CA ILE A 40 -43.86 22.31 11.31
C ILE A 40 -45.28 21.76 11.24
N THR A 41 -46.21 22.48 10.60
CA THR A 41 -47.59 22.02 10.36
C THR A 41 -47.72 21.08 9.17
N LYS A 42 -46.61 20.72 8.50
CA LYS A 42 -46.58 19.88 7.28
C LYS A 42 -47.49 20.42 6.15
N SER A 43 -47.70 21.73 6.10
CA SER A 43 -48.46 22.42 5.05
C SER A 43 -47.57 23.02 3.95
N PHE A 44 -46.25 22.81 4.06
CA PHE A 44 -45.26 23.23 3.07
C PHE A 44 -45.41 22.44 1.75
N SER A 45 -45.46 23.15 0.63
CA SER A 45 -45.69 22.59 -0.71
C SER A 45 -44.54 22.91 -1.68
N GLU A 46 -44.48 22.27 -2.84
CA GLU A 46 -43.46 22.55 -3.86
C GLU A 46 -43.44 24.03 -4.31
N LYS A 47 -44.61 24.71 -4.28
CA LYS A 47 -44.72 26.14 -4.63
C LYS A 47 -43.95 27.05 -3.67
N ASP A 48 -43.65 26.55 -2.47
CA ASP A 48 -42.95 27.28 -1.43
C ASP A 48 -41.42 27.14 -1.53
N TYR A 49 -40.91 26.23 -2.38
CA TYR A 49 -39.47 25.90 -2.44
C TYR A 49 -38.63 27.09 -2.91
N ASP A 50 -39.05 27.79 -3.97
CA ASP A 50 -38.36 28.98 -4.47
C ASP A 50 -38.29 30.08 -3.41
N GLY A 51 -39.38 30.30 -2.69
CA GLY A 51 -39.43 31.34 -1.67
C GLY A 51 -38.58 31.00 -0.46
N LEU A 52 -38.60 29.74 0.01
CA LEU A 52 -37.72 29.27 1.08
C LEU A 52 -36.25 29.35 0.67
N PHE A 53 -35.91 28.87 -0.53
CA PHE A 53 -34.56 28.92 -1.08
C PHE A 53 -33.98 30.34 -1.00
N VAL A 54 -34.70 31.33 -1.54
CA VAL A 54 -34.18 32.70 -1.53
C VAL A 54 -34.13 33.25 -0.10
N LEU A 55 -35.12 32.95 0.74
CA LEU A 55 -35.11 33.39 2.13
C LEU A 55 -33.88 32.88 2.90
N LEU A 56 -33.55 31.59 2.79
CA LEU A 56 -32.37 30.99 3.44
C LEU A 56 -31.07 31.68 3.02
N HIS A 57 -30.91 31.96 1.72
CA HIS A 57 -29.75 32.69 1.20
C HIS A 57 -29.66 34.12 1.74
N ARG A 58 -30.79 34.81 1.88
CA ARG A 58 -30.81 36.18 2.42
C ARG A 58 -30.42 36.23 3.88
N ILE A 59 -30.96 35.32 4.68
CA ILE A 59 -30.65 35.25 6.12
C ILE A 59 -29.16 34.95 6.33
N GLN A 60 -28.53 34.17 5.45
CA GLN A 60 -27.10 33.83 5.55
C GLN A 60 -26.14 34.93 5.11
N LEU A 61 -26.64 36.05 4.54
CA LEU A 61 -25.77 37.19 4.27
C LEU A 61 -25.15 37.69 5.58
N PRO A 62 -23.83 37.96 5.64
CA PRO A 62 -23.15 38.32 6.88
C PRO A 62 -23.83 39.46 7.66
N THR A 63 -24.30 40.49 6.94
CA THR A 63 -25.02 41.64 7.51
C THR A 63 -26.36 41.25 8.13
N MET A 64 -27.12 40.37 7.47
CA MET A 64 -28.41 39.90 8.01
C MET A 64 -28.18 38.99 9.21
N ARG A 65 -27.20 38.09 9.10
CA ARG A 65 -26.84 37.18 10.19
C ARG A 65 -26.37 37.93 11.42
N SER A 66 -25.60 39.02 11.29
CA SER A 66 -25.20 39.85 12.42
C SER A 66 -26.39 40.53 13.09
N LEU A 67 -27.35 41.02 12.30
CA LEU A 67 -28.57 41.64 12.83
C LEU A 67 -29.38 40.65 13.69
N PHE A 68 -29.63 39.45 13.17
CA PHE A 68 -30.38 38.43 13.92
C PHE A 68 -29.59 37.87 15.11
N SER A 69 -28.27 37.78 15.02
CA SER A 69 -27.45 37.26 16.13
C SER A 69 -27.37 38.22 17.32
N GLN A 70 -27.37 39.54 17.09
CA GLN A 70 -27.32 40.54 18.17
C GLN A 70 -28.64 40.66 18.92
N ALA A 71 -29.76 40.43 18.24
CA ALA A 71 -31.10 40.50 18.84
C ALA A 71 -31.42 39.30 19.74
N ALA A 72 -30.74 38.16 19.52
CA ALA A 72 -31.01 36.92 20.23
C ALA A 72 -30.12 36.77 21.47
N GLN A 73 -30.71 36.57 22.66
CA GLN A 73 -29.99 36.06 23.84
C GLN A 73 -29.73 34.55 23.67
N TYR A 74 -28.99 34.20 22.63
CA TYR A 74 -28.88 32.83 22.17
C TYR A 74 -27.64 32.15 22.75
N GLU A 75 -27.77 30.90 23.18
CA GLU A 75 -26.60 30.07 23.42
C GLU A 75 -25.92 29.80 22.06
N HIS A 76 -24.63 30.09 21.96
CA HIS A 76 -23.86 29.97 20.72
C HIS A 76 -22.89 28.79 20.73
N ASN A 77 -22.62 28.19 21.89
CA ASN A 77 -21.71 27.07 22.04
C ASN A 77 -22.45 25.74 21.77
N PRO A 78 -22.18 25.05 20.65
CA PRO A 78 -22.84 23.77 20.33
C PRO A 78 -22.46 22.62 21.28
N ARG A 79 -21.53 22.83 22.22
CA ARG A 79 -21.22 21.86 23.28
C ARG A 79 -22.16 21.97 24.48
N GLU A 80 -22.95 23.03 24.59
CA GLU A 80 -23.93 23.16 25.66
C GLU A 80 -25.26 22.52 25.25
N TYR A 81 -25.91 21.84 26.19
CA TYR A 81 -27.25 21.27 25.94
C TYR A 81 -28.26 22.36 25.56
N ALA A 82 -28.17 23.53 26.21
CA ALA A 82 -29.04 24.68 25.96
C ALA A 82 -28.99 25.13 24.50
N TYR A 83 -27.84 25.03 23.82
CA TYR A 83 -27.71 25.33 22.40
C TYR A 83 -28.70 24.54 21.54
N TRP A 84 -28.84 23.26 21.86
CA TRP A 84 -29.64 22.31 21.10
C TRP A 84 -31.11 22.38 21.49
N ASP A 85 -31.43 22.55 22.77
CA ASP A 85 -32.81 22.54 23.26
C ASP A 85 -33.54 23.89 23.12
N GLN A 86 -32.82 25.01 23.04
CA GLN A 86 -33.41 26.34 22.90
C GLN A 86 -34.27 26.46 21.63
N ASP A 87 -35.43 27.10 21.81
CA ASP A 87 -36.40 27.48 20.78
C ASP A 87 -36.92 26.31 19.93
N ARG A 88 -37.04 25.13 20.55
CA ARG A 88 -37.70 23.97 19.96
C ARG A 88 -39.19 23.96 20.29
N PHE A 89 -40.02 23.69 19.29
CA PHE A 89 -41.46 23.70 19.40
C PHE A 89 -42.01 22.29 19.70
N PRO A 90 -42.90 22.12 20.68
CA PRO A 90 -43.66 20.88 20.80
C PRO A 90 -44.53 20.68 19.55
N GLU A 91 -44.82 19.42 19.23
CA GLU A 91 -45.74 19.11 18.15
C GLU A 91 -47.11 19.77 18.43
N GLY A 92 -47.64 20.51 17.45
CA GLY A 92 -48.90 21.26 17.60
C GLY A 92 -48.81 22.68 18.17
N PHE A 93 -47.63 23.19 18.54
CA PHE A 93 -47.46 24.53 19.12
C PHE A 93 -48.09 25.67 18.28
N PHE A 94 -48.01 25.57 16.96
CA PHE A 94 -48.42 26.62 16.02
C PHE A 94 -49.94 26.79 15.87
N HIS A 95 -50.75 25.96 16.53
CA HIS A 95 -52.20 26.15 16.56
C HIS A 95 -52.65 27.26 17.54
N PHE A 96 -51.79 27.70 18.47
CA PHE A 96 -52.22 28.53 19.60
C PHE A 96 -51.37 29.79 19.87
N SER A 97 -50.22 29.98 19.22
CA SER A 97 -49.29 31.07 19.54
C SER A 97 -49.38 32.27 18.59
N THR A 98 -49.45 33.49 19.15
CA THR A 98 -49.24 34.76 18.44
C THR A 98 -47.76 34.99 18.07
N ILE A 99 -47.54 35.85 17.07
CA ILE A 99 -46.21 36.21 16.50
C ILE A 99 -45.26 36.82 17.55
N GLU A 100 -45.75 37.29 18.70
CA GLU A 100 -44.93 37.95 19.73
C GLU A 100 -43.83 37.07 20.35
N LYS A 101 -43.90 35.73 20.19
CA LYS A 101 -42.82 34.81 20.56
C LYS A 101 -41.86 34.44 19.41
N ALA A 102 -42.04 35.02 18.23
CA ALA A 102 -41.30 34.68 17.01
C ALA A 102 -39.92 35.36 16.90
N SER A 103 -39.41 35.96 17.98
CA SER A 103 -38.05 36.50 18.00
C SER A 103 -37.07 35.40 17.53
N ASN A 104 -36.32 35.68 16.45
CA ASN A 104 -35.27 34.80 15.89
C ASN A 104 -35.75 33.64 14.99
N ALA A 105 -36.98 33.65 14.46
CA ALA A 105 -37.43 32.67 13.48
C ALA A 105 -36.49 32.56 12.27
N ALA A 106 -35.91 33.68 11.83
CA ALA A 106 -34.91 33.71 10.76
C ALA A 106 -33.67 32.86 11.13
N LEU A 107 -33.17 32.99 12.36
CA LEU A 107 -32.04 32.19 12.85
C LEU A 107 -32.39 30.70 12.91
N LEU A 108 -33.60 30.35 13.34
CA LEU A 108 -34.07 28.96 13.44
C LEU A 108 -34.13 28.25 12.07
N LEU A 109 -34.44 28.97 10.99
CA LEU A 109 -34.44 28.42 9.64
C LEU A 109 -33.06 28.04 9.12
N VAL A 110 -31.99 28.71 9.58
CA VAL A 110 -30.64 28.53 9.01
C VAL A 110 -29.64 27.86 9.96
N ARG A 111 -30.03 27.66 11.22
CA ARG A 111 -29.19 27.04 12.25
C ARG A 111 -28.96 25.55 11.95
N ASP A 112 -27.70 25.13 11.97
CA ASP A 112 -27.24 23.73 11.85
C ASP A 112 -27.69 22.98 10.59
N VAL A 113 -28.24 23.68 9.60
CA VAL A 113 -28.67 23.09 8.32
C VAL A 113 -27.76 23.52 7.17
N PRO A 114 -27.54 22.64 6.17
CA PRO A 114 -26.89 23.02 4.92
C PRO A 114 -27.82 23.93 4.11
N ILE A 115 -27.22 24.92 3.44
CA ILE A 115 -27.97 25.87 2.59
C ILE A 115 -27.93 25.35 1.15
N PRO A 116 -29.09 25.21 0.48
CA PRO A 116 -29.14 24.75 -0.91
C PRO A 116 -28.24 25.59 -1.79
N SER A 117 -27.45 24.95 -2.64
CA SER A 117 -26.49 25.61 -3.53
C SER A 117 -27.13 26.12 -4.82
N SER A 118 -28.25 25.51 -5.20
CA SER A 118 -28.98 25.77 -6.42
C SER A 118 -30.48 25.79 -6.12
N LYS A 119 -31.29 26.27 -7.07
CA LYS A 119 -32.76 26.14 -7.00
C LYS A 119 -33.25 24.70 -7.20
N GLY A 120 -32.37 23.71 -7.01
CA GLY A 120 -32.73 22.30 -7.10
C GLY A 120 -33.76 21.94 -6.04
N ILE A 121 -34.81 21.25 -6.49
CA ILE A 121 -35.89 20.76 -5.64
C ILE A 121 -35.33 19.86 -4.52
N HIS A 122 -34.46 18.91 -4.86
CA HIS A 122 -33.93 17.94 -3.90
C HIS A 122 -33.11 18.56 -2.75
N GLU A 123 -32.28 19.57 -3.01
CA GLU A 123 -31.49 20.24 -1.96
C GLU A 123 -32.39 21.05 -1.02
N THR A 124 -33.39 21.73 -1.58
CA THR A 124 -34.38 22.48 -0.80
C THR A 124 -35.26 21.55 0.03
N GLU A 125 -35.63 20.40 -0.56
CA GLU A 125 -36.35 19.31 0.10
C GLU A 125 -35.58 18.81 1.33
N ALA A 126 -34.31 18.43 1.14
CA ALA A 126 -33.45 17.94 2.20
C ALA A 126 -33.22 19.00 3.29
N THR A 127 -32.99 20.27 2.92
CA THR A 127 -32.84 21.36 3.89
C THR A 127 -34.10 21.57 4.70
N PHE A 128 -35.31 21.56 4.11
CA PHE A 128 -36.53 21.74 4.90
C PHE A 128 -36.71 20.59 5.91
N LYS A 129 -36.42 19.34 5.52
CA LYS A 129 -36.55 18.19 6.43
C LYS A 129 -35.62 18.35 7.63
N LEU A 130 -34.40 18.86 7.41
CA LEU A 130 -33.45 19.17 8.47
C LEU A 130 -33.88 20.35 9.35
N ILE A 131 -34.53 21.37 8.79
CA ILE A 131 -35.12 22.48 9.58
C ILE A 131 -36.21 21.93 10.51
N GLY A 132 -37.06 21.03 10.01
CA GLY A 132 -38.08 20.36 10.81
C GLY A 132 -37.46 19.53 11.94
N TRP A 133 -36.47 18.68 11.62
CA TRP A 133 -35.70 17.93 12.62
C TRP A 133 -35.14 18.84 13.70
N ARG A 134 -34.46 19.92 13.33
CA ARG A 134 -33.75 20.79 14.26
C ARG A 134 -34.66 21.51 15.25
N ASN A 135 -35.87 21.89 14.82
CA ASN A 135 -36.72 22.83 15.56
C ASN A 135 -37.99 22.20 16.16
N VAL A 136 -38.34 20.95 15.84
CA VAL A 136 -39.53 20.28 16.41
C VAL A 136 -39.12 19.26 17.47
N LYS A 137 -39.78 19.29 18.63
CA LYS A 137 -39.62 18.28 19.70
C LYS A 137 -40.27 16.97 19.28
N TYR A 138 -39.60 15.85 19.55
CA TYR A 138 -40.09 14.50 19.22
C TYR A 138 -40.38 14.25 17.74
N SER A 139 -39.80 15.03 16.82
CA SER A 139 -40.06 14.98 15.36
C SER A 139 -39.61 13.69 14.64
N GLY A 140 -39.23 12.68 15.41
CA GLY A 140 -38.49 11.53 14.94
C GLY A 140 -37.00 11.73 15.10
N VAL A 141 -36.33 10.57 15.13
CA VAL A 141 -34.90 10.36 15.33
C VAL A 141 -34.07 11.09 14.24
N ILE A 142 -32.76 10.88 14.16
CA ILE A 142 -31.81 11.34 13.12
C ILE A 142 -32.16 10.95 11.64
N GLN A 143 -33.40 10.52 11.39
CA GLN A 143 -33.93 10.04 10.13
C GLN A 143 -33.76 11.02 8.95
N PRO A 144 -33.94 12.35 9.09
CA PRO A 144 -33.69 13.26 7.98
C PRO A 144 -32.24 13.26 7.49
N TRP A 145 -31.26 13.07 8.39
CA TRP A 145 -29.87 12.88 7.98
C TRP A 145 -29.66 11.54 7.27
N LYS A 146 -30.31 10.45 7.74
CA LYS A 146 -30.26 9.15 7.05
C LYS A 146 -30.77 9.24 5.62
N GLU A 147 -31.94 9.85 5.42
CA GLU A 147 -32.54 10.05 4.10
C GLU A 147 -31.63 10.91 3.22
N LEU A 148 -31.11 12.01 3.76
CA LEU A 148 -30.18 12.87 3.04
C LEU A 148 -28.95 12.08 2.57
N PHE A 149 -28.29 11.34 3.46
CA PHE A 149 -27.07 10.61 3.11
C PHE A 149 -27.32 9.39 2.23
N LYS A 150 -28.54 8.84 2.21
CA LYS A 150 -28.97 7.80 1.27
C LYS A 150 -29.05 8.31 -0.18
N HIS A 151 -29.37 9.59 -0.36
CA HIS A 151 -29.56 10.23 -1.66
C HIS A 151 -28.50 11.31 -1.95
N ILE A 152 -27.33 11.22 -1.29
CA ILE A 152 -26.30 12.26 -1.38
C ILE A 152 -25.68 12.36 -2.79
N ASP A 153 -25.91 11.38 -3.64
CA ASP A 153 -25.54 11.40 -5.06
C ASP A 153 -26.32 12.42 -5.89
N GLN A 154 -27.54 12.76 -5.49
CA GLN A 154 -28.43 13.67 -6.20
C GLN A 154 -28.13 15.17 -5.97
N PHE A 155 -27.31 15.49 -4.96
CA PHE A 155 -27.02 16.87 -4.59
C PHE A 155 -25.76 17.41 -5.28
N SER A 156 -25.63 18.73 -5.38
CA SER A 156 -24.40 19.37 -5.88
C SER A 156 -23.22 19.14 -4.95
N PHE A 157 -22.01 19.27 -5.47
CA PHE A 157 -20.79 19.19 -4.68
C PHE A 157 -20.77 20.17 -3.49
N GLN A 158 -21.20 21.43 -3.70
CA GLN A 158 -21.22 22.46 -2.67
C GLN A 158 -22.17 22.09 -1.53
N TYR A 159 -23.37 21.60 -1.86
CA TYR A 159 -24.35 21.20 -0.87
C TYR A 159 -23.89 19.98 -0.08
N ARG A 160 -23.31 18.97 -0.74
CA ARG A 160 -22.77 17.77 -0.06
C ARG A 160 -21.68 18.13 0.93
N LYS A 161 -20.74 18.99 0.53
CA LYS A 161 -19.72 19.49 1.45
C LYS A 161 -20.35 20.19 2.67
N ALA A 162 -21.35 21.05 2.44
CA ALA A 162 -22.07 21.70 3.54
C ALA A 162 -22.79 20.69 4.45
N CYS A 163 -23.36 19.63 3.89
CA CYS A 163 -23.97 18.53 4.67
C CYS A 163 -22.94 17.85 5.56
N PHE A 164 -21.75 17.50 5.04
CA PHE A 164 -20.66 16.95 5.84
C PHE A 164 -20.22 17.91 6.95
N ASP A 165 -19.98 19.18 6.63
CA ASP A 165 -19.54 20.19 7.61
C ASP A 165 -20.55 20.36 8.75
N ARG A 166 -21.85 20.35 8.44
CA ARG A 166 -22.94 20.43 9.43
C ARG A 166 -23.09 19.14 10.23
N TYR A 167 -23.08 17.99 9.55
CA TYR A 167 -23.20 16.72 10.22
C TYR A 167 -22.02 16.44 11.15
N ARG A 168 -20.79 16.87 10.78
CA ARG A 168 -19.61 16.86 11.65
C ARG A 168 -19.86 17.58 12.97
N GLN A 169 -20.50 18.75 12.95
CA GLN A 169 -20.85 19.50 14.15
C GLN A 169 -21.86 18.71 15.00
N VAL A 170 -22.87 18.10 14.36
CA VAL A 170 -23.87 17.24 15.03
C VAL A 170 -23.19 16.05 15.73
N VAL A 171 -22.40 15.24 15.01
CA VAL A 171 -21.75 14.05 15.58
C VAL A 171 -20.63 14.40 16.58
N GLY A 172 -19.97 15.54 16.39
CA GLY A 172 -18.92 16.03 17.29
C GLY A 172 -19.43 16.71 18.57
N CYS A 173 -20.74 16.98 18.64
CA CYS A 173 -21.42 17.50 19.83
C CYS A 173 -22.49 16.52 20.34
N TRP A 174 -22.34 15.23 19.98
CA TRP A 174 -23.31 14.18 20.25
C TRP A 174 -23.84 14.18 21.67
N GLU A 175 -22.96 14.31 22.66
CA GLU A 175 -23.31 14.25 24.09
C GLU A 175 -24.19 15.40 24.57
N SER A 176 -24.17 16.52 23.85
CA SER A 176 -24.95 17.72 24.16
C SER A 176 -26.31 17.74 23.46
N ILE A 177 -26.53 16.88 22.46
CA ILE A 177 -27.77 16.85 21.68
C ILE A 177 -28.89 16.15 22.48
N PRO A 178 -30.10 16.73 22.59
CA PRO A 178 -31.28 16.11 23.18
C PRO A 178 -31.54 14.71 22.65
N ARG A 179 -31.97 13.79 23.53
CA ARG A 179 -32.14 12.36 23.20
C ARG A 179 -33.06 12.14 21.99
N ASP A 180 -34.08 12.98 21.84
CA ASP A 180 -35.05 12.90 20.75
C ASP A 180 -34.51 13.35 19.39
N LEU A 181 -33.46 14.18 19.36
CA LEU A 181 -32.74 14.58 18.14
C LEU A 181 -31.57 13.67 17.80
N ARG A 182 -30.89 13.22 18.85
CA ARG A 182 -29.61 12.50 18.80
C ARG A 182 -29.76 11.21 18.01
N GLY A 183 -30.75 10.39 18.34
CA GLY A 183 -30.88 9.05 17.82
C GLY A 183 -29.91 8.04 18.41
N ILE A 184 -29.97 6.82 17.90
CA ILE A 184 -29.17 5.69 18.42
C ILE A 184 -27.87 5.55 17.62
N PRO A 185 -26.76 5.10 18.21
CA PRO A 185 -25.48 4.96 17.51
C PRO A 185 -25.55 4.19 16.18
N GLU A 186 -26.40 3.17 16.11
CA GLU A 186 -26.62 2.33 14.91
C GLU A 186 -27.11 3.14 13.71
N ASP A 187 -27.83 4.24 13.98
CA ASP A 187 -28.32 5.15 12.96
C ASP A 187 -27.18 5.90 12.27
N HIS A 188 -26.18 6.29 13.04
CA HIS A 188 -24.99 7.00 12.57
C HIS A 188 -24.08 6.04 11.81
N ASP A 189 -23.96 4.81 12.31
CA ASP A 189 -23.21 3.74 11.64
C ASP A 189 -23.80 3.46 10.25
N ALA A 190 -25.14 3.42 10.14
CA ALA A 190 -25.82 3.29 8.85
C ALA A 190 -25.56 4.50 7.92
N ILE A 191 -25.50 5.72 8.46
CA ILE A 191 -25.15 6.93 7.69
C ILE A 191 -23.73 6.82 7.13
N PHE A 192 -22.74 6.47 7.96
CA PHE A 192 -21.36 6.33 7.51
C PHE A 192 -21.18 5.20 6.51
N LEU A 193 -21.90 4.08 6.69
CA LEU A 193 -21.90 2.99 5.73
C LEU A 193 -22.45 3.43 4.36
N ASN A 194 -23.53 4.22 4.32
CA ASN A 194 -24.06 4.78 3.08
C ASN A 194 -23.12 5.79 2.43
N LEU A 195 -22.44 6.61 3.24
CA LEU A 195 -21.44 7.56 2.78
C LEU A 195 -20.26 6.88 2.10
N VAL A 196 -19.73 5.83 2.75
CA VAL A 196 -18.68 4.97 2.20
C VAL A 196 -19.15 4.25 0.93
N ARG A 197 -20.38 3.73 0.92
CA ARG A 197 -20.95 3.11 -0.29
C ARG A 197 -21.00 4.08 -1.46
N THR A 198 -21.42 5.31 -1.18
CA THR A 198 -21.51 6.35 -2.21
C THR A 198 -20.13 6.75 -2.71
N SER A 199 -19.10 6.80 -1.84
CA SER A 199 -17.72 7.07 -2.26
C SER A 199 -17.11 5.98 -3.16
N TYR A 200 -17.70 4.78 -3.25
CA TYR A 200 -17.30 3.79 -4.25
C TYR A 200 -17.87 4.04 -5.63
N SER A 201 -19.13 4.48 -5.66
CA SER A 201 -19.86 4.66 -6.92
C SER A 201 -19.33 5.83 -7.74
N ARG A 202 -18.65 6.78 -7.08
CA ARG A 202 -18.17 8.02 -7.70
C ARG A 202 -16.87 8.50 -7.08
N ASP A 203 -16.14 9.27 -7.86
CA ASP A 203 -14.95 9.95 -7.37
C ASP A 203 -15.33 11.19 -6.54
N LEU A 204 -14.92 11.22 -5.28
CA LEU A 204 -15.11 12.38 -4.40
C LEU A 204 -14.03 13.44 -4.67
N PRO A 205 -14.40 14.71 -4.92
CA PRO A 205 -13.41 15.79 -4.96
C PRO A 205 -12.73 15.95 -3.60
N ARG A 206 -11.48 16.44 -3.62
CA ARG A 206 -10.62 16.53 -2.42
C ARG A 206 -11.29 17.17 -1.20
N GLN A 207 -12.03 18.26 -1.39
CA GLN A 207 -12.68 18.95 -0.28
C GLN A 207 -13.83 18.15 0.33
N GLU A 208 -14.54 17.35 -0.49
CA GLU A 208 -15.63 16.48 -0.03
C GLU A 208 -15.08 15.29 0.73
N LEU A 209 -13.99 14.67 0.24
CA LEU A 209 -13.29 13.63 0.97
C LEU A 209 -12.76 14.14 2.32
N LEU A 210 -12.16 15.34 2.35
CA LEU A 210 -11.67 15.93 3.59
C LEU A 210 -12.80 16.15 4.59
N ALA A 211 -13.95 16.64 4.12
CA ALA A 211 -15.13 16.84 4.95
C ALA A 211 -15.68 15.50 5.47
N LEU A 212 -15.72 14.45 4.63
CA LEU A 212 -16.11 13.09 5.03
C LEU A 212 -15.20 12.54 6.15
N VAL A 213 -13.87 12.64 5.96
CA VAL A 213 -12.88 12.19 6.97
C VAL A 213 -13.09 12.95 8.28
N GLN A 214 -13.18 14.28 8.23
CA GLN A 214 -13.42 15.11 9.40
C GLN A 214 -14.74 14.79 10.11
N THR A 215 -15.76 14.41 9.34
CA THR A 215 -17.06 14.01 9.88
C THR A 215 -16.97 12.67 10.61
N PHE A 216 -16.26 11.70 10.01
CA PHE A 216 -15.99 10.41 10.64
C PHE A 216 -15.18 10.56 11.92
N GLU A 217 -14.17 11.43 11.91
CA GLU A 217 -13.38 11.75 13.11
C GLU A 217 -14.20 12.30 14.25
N ALA A 218 -15.06 13.26 13.94
CA ALA A 218 -15.90 13.85 14.96
C ALA A 218 -16.84 12.81 15.56
N TRP A 219 -17.29 11.84 14.75
CA TRP A 219 -18.09 10.72 15.23
C TRP A 219 -17.30 9.73 16.09
N VAL A 220 -16.07 9.39 15.70
CA VAL A 220 -15.21 8.47 16.47
C VAL A 220 -14.75 9.11 17.78
N THR A 221 -14.32 10.37 17.74
CA THR A 221 -13.74 11.08 18.89
C THR A 221 -14.79 11.77 19.77
N LYS A 222 -16.04 11.83 19.32
CA LYS A 222 -17.12 12.65 19.92
C LYS A 222 -16.71 14.11 20.11
N SER A 223 -15.87 14.64 19.22
CA SER A 223 -15.35 16.00 19.26
C SER A 223 -15.48 16.69 17.90
N SER A 224 -16.13 17.86 17.88
CA SER A 224 -16.32 18.66 16.66
C SER A 224 -15.02 19.14 16.01
N THR A 225 -13.92 19.21 16.76
CA THR A 225 -12.59 19.56 16.25
C THR A 225 -11.81 18.34 15.73
N GLY A 226 -12.33 17.12 15.94
CA GLY A 226 -11.58 15.88 15.70
C GLY A 226 -10.31 15.81 16.55
N PHE A 227 -9.29 15.12 16.05
CA PHE A 227 -7.97 15.12 16.67
C PHE A 227 -7.30 16.51 16.61
N PRO A 228 -6.55 16.92 17.65
CA PRO A 228 -6.00 18.28 17.79
C PRO A 228 -4.91 18.62 16.75
N GLU A 229 -4.37 17.64 16.04
CA GLU A 229 -3.27 17.82 15.08
C GLU A 229 -3.74 18.54 13.80
N LYS A 230 -2.94 19.47 13.25
CA LYS A 230 -3.29 20.13 11.98
C LYS A 230 -3.42 19.12 10.83
N PHE A 231 -4.37 19.36 9.94
CA PHE A 231 -4.58 18.60 8.70
C PHE A 231 -3.40 18.78 7.73
N SER A 232 -2.42 17.88 7.79
CA SER A 232 -1.48 17.64 6.70
C SER A 232 -1.89 16.36 5.95
N PRO A 233 -1.53 16.19 4.66
CA PRO A 233 -1.75 14.92 3.95
C PRO A 233 -1.16 13.72 4.70
N GLU A 234 -0.01 13.90 5.37
CA GLU A 234 0.63 12.86 6.19
C GLU A 234 -0.20 12.51 7.43
N ASN A 235 -0.84 13.50 8.06
CA ASN A 235 -1.72 13.29 9.21
C ASN A 235 -3.07 12.69 8.79
N ILE A 236 -3.63 13.09 7.64
CA ILE A 236 -4.86 12.50 7.09
C ILE A 236 -4.68 11.01 6.85
N MET A 237 -3.50 10.59 6.38
CA MET A 237 -3.19 9.18 6.18
C MET A 237 -2.95 8.43 7.51
N ARG A 238 -2.41 9.09 8.54
CA ARG A 238 -2.17 8.52 9.90
C ARG A 238 -3.43 8.36 10.75
N ARG A 239 -4.41 9.23 10.55
CA ARG A 239 -5.65 9.27 11.34
C ARG A 239 -6.49 7.99 11.23
N PRO A 240 -6.56 7.32 10.07
CA PRO A 240 -6.91 5.91 9.96
C PRO A 240 -6.43 5.00 11.10
N LEU A 241 -5.11 4.91 11.31
CA LEU A 241 -4.51 4.10 12.38
C LEU A 241 -5.02 4.46 13.78
N LEU A 242 -5.19 5.76 14.04
CA LEU A 242 -5.74 6.22 15.32
C LEU A 242 -7.18 5.74 15.52
N TYR A 243 -7.98 5.65 14.44
CA TYR A 243 -9.31 5.07 14.53
C TYR A 243 -9.24 3.56 14.74
N GLY A 244 -8.34 2.84 14.08
CA GLY A 244 -8.15 1.40 14.28
C GLY A 244 -7.97 1.06 15.77
N VAL A 245 -7.13 1.83 16.46
CA VAL A 245 -6.91 1.72 17.92
C VAL A 245 -8.18 2.04 18.73
N TYR A 246 -8.92 3.09 18.36
CA TYR A 246 -10.17 3.47 19.03
C TYR A 246 -11.34 2.51 18.75
N LEU A 247 -11.33 1.83 17.60
CA LEU A 247 -12.42 1.01 17.07
C LEU A 247 -12.20 -0.50 17.28
N CYS A 248 -11.16 -0.90 18.02
CA CYS A 248 -10.73 -2.29 18.22
C CYS A 248 -11.86 -3.28 18.56
N ASN A 249 -12.93 -2.81 19.23
CA ASN A 249 -14.00 -3.65 19.76
C ASN A 249 -15.25 -3.75 18.86
N LYS A 250 -15.32 -3.04 17.71
CA LYS A 250 -16.49 -3.09 16.82
C LYS A 250 -16.11 -3.46 15.39
N GLN A 251 -16.44 -4.68 14.97
CA GLN A 251 -16.06 -5.23 13.66
C GLN A 251 -16.59 -4.39 12.47
N GLN A 252 -17.84 -3.93 12.53
CA GLN A 252 -18.46 -3.08 11.49
C GLN A 252 -17.69 -1.77 11.27
N TRP A 253 -17.07 -1.25 12.32
CA TRP A 253 -16.32 0.00 12.28
C TRP A 253 -14.94 -0.17 11.65
N LYS A 254 -14.34 -1.35 11.75
CA LYS A 254 -13.10 -1.67 11.04
C LYS A 254 -13.32 -1.66 9.53
N GLU A 255 -14.49 -2.12 9.07
CA GLU A 255 -14.87 -2.03 7.65
C GLU A 255 -15.04 -0.58 7.21
N VAL A 256 -15.87 0.22 7.89
CA VAL A 256 -16.04 1.66 7.55
C VAL A 256 -14.69 2.40 7.56
N HIS A 257 -13.85 2.11 8.55
CA HIS A 257 -12.51 2.66 8.68
C HIS A 257 -11.60 2.32 7.49
N TRP A 258 -11.48 1.03 7.15
CA TRP A 258 -10.68 0.56 6.02
C TRP A 258 -11.07 1.25 4.72
N GLU A 259 -12.36 1.47 4.55
CA GLU A 259 -12.92 1.98 3.31
C GLU A 259 -12.75 3.50 3.17
N ILE A 260 -12.80 4.23 4.30
CA ILE A 260 -12.33 5.62 4.36
C ILE A 260 -10.85 5.68 4.02
N THR A 261 -10.03 4.79 4.57
CA THR A 261 -8.59 4.71 4.31
C THR A 261 -8.29 4.49 2.82
N LEU A 262 -8.98 3.55 2.18
CA LEU A 262 -8.87 3.31 0.74
C LEU A 262 -9.33 4.52 -0.08
N SER A 263 -10.43 5.17 0.33
CA SER A 263 -10.93 6.37 -0.35
C SER A 263 -9.91 7.51 -0.29
N VAL A 264 -9.25 7.68 0.86
CA VAL A 264 -8.17 8.66 1.04
C VAL A 264 -6.95 8.30 0.20
N ALA A 265 -6.51 7.05 0.22
CA ALA A 265 -5.37 6.59 -0.57
C ALA A 265 -5.57 6.83 -2.08
N ARG A 266 -6.77 6.53 -2.61
CA ARG A 266 -7.12 6.79 -4.02
C ARG A 266 -7.09 8.28 -4.36
N ALA A 267 -7.61 9.13 -3.49
CA ALA A 267 -7.57 10.57 -3.72
C ALA A 267 -6.14 11.12 -3.68
N ALA A 268 -5.28 10.57 -2.81
CA ALA A 268 -3.86 10.91 -2.76
C ALA A 268 -3.13 10.49 -4.04
N GLU A 269 -3.37 9.27 -4.55
CA GLU A 269 -2.78 8.76 -5.81
C GLU A 269 -3.16 9.65 -7.01
N ARG A 270 -4.43 10.03 -7.11
CA ARG A 270 -4.95 10.80 -8.25
C ARG A 270 -4.52 12.25 -8.27
N SER A 271 -4.29 12.85 -7.11
CA SER A 271 -4.08 14.28 -7.06
C SER A 271 -2.75 14.69 -7.71
N ARG A 272 -1.72 13.83 -7.82
CA ARG A 272 -0.39 14.20 -8.37
C ARG A 272 0.13 15.55 -7.84
N ILE A 273 -0.28 15.94 -6.63
CA ILE A 273 -0.01 17.26 -6.07
C ILE A 273 1.38 17.22 -5.42
N PRO A 274 2.30 18.14 -5.78
CA PRO A 274 3.49 18.39 -4.98
C PRO A 274 3.05 18.84 -3.58
N ILE A 275 3.54 18.18 -2.55
CA ILE A 275 3.17 18.46 -1.16
C ILE A 275 3.72 19.84 -0.76
N ALA A 276 2.92 20.88 -0.95
CA ALA A 276 3.19 22.22 -0.44
C ALA A 276 3.05 22.19 1.09
N GLY A 277 4.20 22.11 1.75
CA GLY A 277 4.35 21.98 3.20
C GLY A 277 5.82 21.82 3.60
N PHE A 278 6.64 21.28 2.70
CA PHE A 278 8.10 21.34 2.80
C PHE A 278 8.62 22.65 2.19
N SER A 279 8.46 23.78 2.90
CA SER A 279 9.35 24.93 2.68
C SER A 279 10.70 24.60 3.33
N THR A 280 11.53 23.82 2.64
CA THR A 280 12.98 23.94 2.85
C THR A 280 13.37 25.23 2.13
N LYS A 281 13.61 26.30 2.89
CA LYS A 281 14.08 27.58 2.32
C LYS A 281 15.39 27.47 1.53
N ASP A 282 16.05 26.31 1.52
CA ASP A 282 17.29 26.06 0.78
C ASP A 282 17.22 24.81 -0.11
N LYS A 283 16.45 24.83 -1.21
CA LYS A 283 16.59 23.81 -2.27
C LYS A 283 16.82 24.41 -3.64
N LYS A 284 17.99 24.10 -4.19
CA LYS A 284 18.39 24.35 -5.58
C LYS A 284 17.32 23.81 -6.55
N PRO A 285 17.02 24.53 -7.63
CA PRO A 285 16.11 24.06 -8.68
C PRO A 285 16.69 22.77 -9.30
N GLY A 286 15.95 21.66 -9.16
CA GLY A 286 16.36 20.33 -9.67
C GLY A 286 15.84 19.10 -8.89
N GLN A 287 15.26 19.25 -7.70
CA GLN A 287 14.77 18.13 -6.87
C GLN A 287 13.23 18.04 -6.75
N SER A 288 12.50 18.08 -7.87
CA SER A 288 11.04 17.91 -7.86
C SER A 288 10.58 16.48 -7.51
N GLY A 289 11.46 15.47 -7.62
CA GLY A 289 11.11 14.07 -7.35
C GLY A 289 10.93 13.65 -5.88
N SER A 290 11.24 14.51 -4.89
CA SER A 290 11.33 14.04 -3.48
C SER A 290 10.02 14.03 -2.69
N SER A 291 8.97 14.77 -3.09
CA SER A 291 7.74 14.87 -2.28
C SER A 291 6.75 13.74 -2.57
N GLU A 292 6.66 13.29 -3.82
CA GLU A 292 5.76 12.21 -4.23
C GLU A 292 6.19 10.87 -3.61
N THR A 293 7.49 10.56 -3.66
CA THR A 293 8.07 9.34 -3.06
C THR A 293 7.88 9.31 -1.54
N LYS A 294 7.97 10.45 -0.86
CA LYS A 294 7.70 10.56 0.59
C LYS A 294 6.23 10.26 0.93
N SER A 295 5.29 10.77 0.13
CA SER A 295 3.88 10.48 0.30
C SER A 295 3.58 9.00 0.12
N LYS A 296 4.06 8.40 -0.97
CA LYS A 296 3.88 6.97 -1.26
C LYS A 296 4.46 6.09 -0.15
N ASN A 297 5.69 6.37 0.29
CA ASN A 297 6.31 5.66 1.41
C ASN A 297 5.51 5.77 2.71
N ALA A 298 4.90 6.93 2.98
CA ALA A 298 4.04 7.10 4.14
C ALA A 298 2.78 6.22 4.03
N ILE A 299 2.09 6.23 2.90
CA ILE A 299 0.88 5.40 2.69
C ILE A 299 1.22 3.92 2.84
N VAL A 300 2.31 3.47 2.22
CA VAL A 300 2.78 2.08 2.30
C VAL A 300 3.10 1.69 3.74
N ARG A 301 3.84 2.52 4.49
CA ARG A 301 4.12 2.29 5.92
C ARG A 301 2.86 2.19 6.75
N LEU A 302 1.88 3.05 6.49
CA LEU A 302 0.62 3.07 7.22
C LEU A 302 -0.19 1.81 6.97
N LEU A 303 -0.34 1.41 5.70
CA LEU A 303 -1.02 0.17 5.36
C LEU A 303 -0.28 -1.05 5.93
N CYS A 304 1.05 -1.02 5.99
CA CYS A 304 1.85 -2.07 6.61
C CYS A 304 1.66 -2.18 8.14
N ILE A 305 1.43 -1.06 8.84
CA ILE A 305 1.09 -1.07 10.27
C ILE A 305 -0.35 -1.60 10.49
N GLU A 306 -1.27 -1.37 9.55
CA GLU A 306 -2.64 -1.89 9.62
C GLU A 306 -2.72 -3.39 9.31
N LEU A 307 -1.83 -3.94 8.47
CA LEU A 307 -1.88 -5.33 8.05
C LEU A 307 -2.07 -6.37 9.18
N PRO A 308 -1.33 -6.30 10.31
CA PRO A 308 -1.54 -7.23 11.42
C PRO A 308 -2.93 -7.09 12.05
N LEU A 309 -3.47 -5.87 12.11
CA LEU A 309 -4.80 -5.58 12.67
C LEU A 309 -5.92 -6.08 11.73
N LEU A 310 -5.66 -6.13 10.43
CA LEU A 310 -6.59 -6.59 9.40
C LEU A 310 -6.62 -8.12 9.27
N GLY A 311 -5.54 -8.83 9.64
CA GLY A 311 -5.43 -10.30 9.52
C GLY A 311 -6.56 -11.08 10.21
N HIS A 312 -7.15 -10.49 11.27
CA HIS A 312 -8.27 -11.04 12.04
C HIS A 312 -9.65 -10.74 11.46
N ILE A 313 -9.77 -9.82 10.50
CA ILE A 313 -11.04 -9.50 9.86
C ILE A 313 -11.27 -10.54 8.76
N SER A 314 -11.94 -11.64 9.10
CA SER A 314 -12.43 -12.58 8.10
C SER A 314 -13.57 -11.89 7.33
N LEU A 315 -13.22 -11.32 6.18
CA LEU A 315 -14.16 -10.65 5.28
C LEU A 315 -14.88 -11.73 4.47
N SER A 316 -15.78 -12.45 5.14
CA SER A 316 -16.46 -13.66 4.64
C SER A 316 -17.61 -13.38 3.66
N ASN A 317 -17.88 -12.13 3.29
CA ASN A 317 -18.94 -11.82 2.34
C ASN A 317 -18.41 -11.80 0.89
N PRO A 318 -18.77 -12.79 0.05
CA PRO A 318 -18.22 -12.94 -1.31
C PRO A 318 -18.58 -11.77 -2.24
N ILE A 319 -19.74 -11.14 -2.08
CA ILE A 319 -20.15 -9.96 -2.88
C ILE A 319 -19.21 -8.77 -2.64
N TYR A 320 -18.70 -8.64 -1.41
CA TYR A 320 -17.74 -7.59 -1.08
C TYR A 320 -16.33 -7.92 -1.59
N GLN A 321 -15.96 -9.20 -1.66
CA GLN A 321 -14.68 -9.62 -2.22
C GLN A 321 -14.56 -9.26 -3.71
N ASP A 322 -15.58 -9.53 -4.52
CA ASP A 322 -15.58 -9.21 -5.96
C ASP A 322 -15.46 -7.71 -6.24
N ASN A 323 -16.20 -6.89 -5.48
CA ASN A 323 -16.12 -5.44 -5.62
C ASN A 323 -14.75 -4.91 -5.19
N ARG A 324 -14.14 -5.47 -4.13
CA ARG A 324 -12.80 -5.10 -3.69
C ARG A 324 -11.72 -5.55 -4.67
N LEU A 325 -11.88 -6.69 -5.31
CA LEU A 325 -11.00 -7.15 -6.39
C LEU A 325 -11.02 -6.21 -7.59
N LYS A 326 -12.22 -5.83 -8.05
CA LYS A 326 -12.41 -4.81 -9.09
C LYS A 326 -11.84 -3.45 -8.70
N GLN A 327 -11.73 -3.17 -7.40
CA GLN A 327 -11.16 -1.93 -6.89
C GLN A 327 -9.63 -1.98 -6.80
N LEU A 328 -9.06 -3.08 -6.31
CA LEU A 328 -7.62 -3.30 -6.24
C LEU A 328 -7.01 -3.37 -7.63
N SER A 329 -7.71 -3.95 -8.60
CA SER A 329 -7.26 -3.95 -10.01
C SER A 329 -7.24 -2.57 -10.66
N ARG A 330 -7.88 -1.56 -10.05
CA ARG A 330 -7.82 -0.16 -10.49
C ARG A 330 -6.68 0.63 -9.84
N VAL A 331 -6.06 0.11 -8.78
CA VAL A 331 -4.90 0.73 -8.12
C VAL A 331 -3.71 0.56 -9.06
N LYS A 332 -3.12 1.69 -9.51
CA LYS A 332 -2.03 1.64 -10.48
C LYS A 332 -0.67 1.51 -9.81
N ASP A 333 -0.56 1.99 -8.57
CA ASP A 333 0.66 1.83 -7.78
C ASP A 333 0.86 0.37 -7.32
N PRO A 334 1.96 -0.29 -7.74
CA PRO A 334 2.22 -1.67 -7.37
C PRO A 334 2.28 -1.88 -5.85
N CYS A 335 2.94 -1.03 -5.07
CA CYS A 335 3.05 -1.22 -3.61
C CYS A 335 1.68 -1.21 -2.94
N LEU A 336 0.80 -0.28 -3.32
CA LEU A 336 -0.55 -0.19 -2.79
C LEU A 336 -1.42 -1.38 -3.23
N ALA A 337 -1.29 -1.80 -4.49
CA ALA A 337 -1.99 -2.98 -4.99
C ALA A 337 -1.55 -4.23 -4.22
N ILE A 338 -0.25 -4.38 -3.94
CA ILE A 338 0.32 -5.51 -3.21
C ILE A 338 -0.21 -5.55 -1.79
N VAL A 339 -0.06 -4.45 -1.06
CA VAL A 339 -0.49 -4.39 0.34
C VAL A 339 -2.00 -4.54 0.45
N GLY A 340 -2.75 -3.93 -0.47
CA GLY A 340 -4.21 -4.06 -0.52
C GLY A 340 -4.66 -5.48 -0.83
N ALA A 341 -4.02 -6.16 -1.79
CA ALA A 341 -4.32 -7.55 -2.12
C ALA A 341 -3.95 -8.51 -0.98
N TYR A 342 -2.84 -8.27 -0.29
CA TYR A 342 -2.45 -9.03 0.90
C TYR A 342 -3.46 -8.82 2.04
N ALA A 343 -3.80 -7.56 2.35
CA ALA A 343 -4.80 -7.21 3.36
C ALA A 343 -6.16 -7.87 3.10
N CYS A 344 -6.55 -7.96 1.82
CA CYS A 344 -7.82 -8.55 1.41
C CYS A 344 -7.75 -10.07 1.21
N LYS A 345 -6.58 -10.70 1.36
CA LYS A 345 -6.33 -12.14 1.08
C LYS A 345 -6.74 -12.57 -0.33
N VAL A 346 -6.54 -11.72 -1.34
CA VAL A 346 -6.92 -11.95 -2.76
C VAL A 346 -5.71 -11.95 -3.72
N LEU A 347 -4.50 -12.19 -3.21
CA LEU A 347 -3.26 -12.11 -4.00
C LEU A 347 -3.20 -13.10 -5.19
N THR A 348 -3.96 -14.18 -5.16
CA THR A 348 -4.04 -15.16 -6.27
C THR A 348 -4.75 -14.61 -7.51
N LEU A 349 -5.50 -13.51 -7.39
CA LEU A 349 -6.42 -13.02 -8.42
C LEU A 349 -5.99 -11.70 -9.08
N VAL A 350 -4.93 -11.05 -8.57
CA VAL A 350 -4.42 -9.78 -9.13
C VAL A 350 -2.99 -9.99 -9.64
N GLU A 351 -2.80 -9.96 -10.96
CA GLU A 351 -1.47 -10.00 -11.56
C GLU A 351 -0.78 -8.64 -11.37
N ILE A 352 -0.03 -8.49 -10.27
CA ILE A 352 0.68 -7.25 -9.99
C ILE A 352 2.05 -7.29 -10.66
N LYS A 353 2.17 -6.59 -11.78
CA LYS A 353 3.47 -6.37 -12.43
C LYS A 353 4.19 -5.23 -11.73
N VAL A 354 5.36 -5.51 -11.18
CA VAL A 354 6.27 -4.50 -10.62
C VAL A 354 7.42 -4.30 -11.61
N PRO A 355 7.41 -3.25 -12.44
CA PRO A 355 8.49 -3.02 -13.39
C PRO A 355 9.84 -2.83 -12.68
N GLU A 356 10.94 -3.27 -13.27
CA GLU A 356 12.28 -3.12 -12.67
C GLU A 356 12.64 -1.65 -12.38
N ARG A 357 12.20 -0.74 -13.26
CA ARG A 357 12.30 0.71 -13.05
C ARG A 357 11.58 1.16 -11.77
N TYR A 358 10.40 0.62 -11.50
CA TYR A 358 9.63 0.93 -10.29
C TYR A 358 10.36 0.42 -9.04
N ILE A 359 10.96 -0.77 -9.11
CA ILE A 359 11.77 -1.31 -7.99
C ILE A 359 12.90 -0.34 -7.63
N LYS A 360 13.64 0.14 -8.64
CA LYS A 360 14.74 1.10 -8.45
C LYS A 360 14.28 2.46 -7.90
N GLU A 361 13.12 2.95 -8.36
CA GLU A 361 12.57 4.25 -7.92
C GLU A 361 11.92 4.19 -6.52
N HIS A 362 11.47 3.02 -6.08
CA HIS A 362 10.65 2.83 -4.88
C HIS A 362 11.21 1.79 -3.89
N THR A 363 12.52 1.51 -3.91
CA THR A 363 13.20 0.55 -3.03
C THR A 363 12.80 0.70 -1.56
N ALA A 364 12.71 1.94 -1.05
CA ALA A 364 12.36 2.20 0.34
C ALA A 364 10.91 1.84 0.70
N ALA A 365 9.94 2.06 -0.20
CA ALA A 365 8.55 1.62 0.01
C ALA A 365 8.48 0.09 -0.04
N LEU A 366 9.10 -0.51 -1.06
CA LEU A 366 9.09 -1.95 -1.25
C LEU A 366 9.80 -2.69 -0.11
N GLY A 367 10.85 -2.10 0.49
CA GLY A 367 11.49 -2.62 1.70
C GLY A 367 10.54 -2.67 2.90
N VAL A 368 9.67 -1.67 3.06
CA VAL A 368 8.63 -1.67 4.10
C VAL A 368 7.57 -2.74 3.81
N VAL A 369 7.10 -2.84 2.56
CA VAL A 369 6.16 -3.89 2.15
C VAL A 369 6.75 -5.28 2.42
N LYS A 370 8.02 -5.48 2.04
CA LYS A 370 8.78 -6.69 2.31
C LYS A 370 8.76 -6.99 3.81
N GLU A 371 9.24 -6.09 4.66
CA GLU A 371 9.26 -6.30 6.11
C GLU A 371 7.87 -6.67 6.67
N ALA A 372 6.81 -5.98 6.25
CA ALA A 372 5.46 -6.25 6.72
C ALA A 372 4.93 -7.63 6.30
N LEU A 373 5.13 -8.00 5.04
CA LEU A 373 4.73 -9.31 4.50
C LEU A 373 5.46 -10.48 5.15
N TYR A 374 6.69 -10.23 5.60
CA TYR A 374 7.53 -11.22 6.23
C TYR A 374 7.42 -11.25 7.77
N GLN A 375 6.93 -10.18 8.41
CA GLN A 375 6.58 -10.21 9.84
C GLN A 375 5.31 -11.05 10.11
N GLN A 376 4.49 -11.29 9.09
CA GLN A 376 3.24 -12.03 9.17
C GLN A 376 3.29 -13.31 8.34
N LEU A 377 4.33 -14.12 8.51
CA LEU A 377 4.42 -15.40 7.82
C LEU A 377 3.33 -16.35 8.32
N SER A 378 2.48 -16.82 7.42
CA SER A 378 1.56 -17.92 7.68
C SER A 378 1.91 -19.11 6.80
N THR A 379 1.94 -20.28 7.39
CA THR A 379 2.09 -21.55 6.65
C THR A 379 0.88 -21.85 5.77
N LEU A 380 -0.24 -21.16 6.00
CA LEU A 380 -1.47 -21.24 5.21
C LEU A 380 -1.50 -20.22 4.06
N ASP A 381 -0.43 -19.44 3.87
CA ASP A 381 -0.38 -18.47 2.79
C ASP A 381 -0.39 -19.17 1.41
N PRO A 382 -1.24 -18.72 0.47
CA PRO A 382 -1.27 -19.30 -0.87
C PRO A 382 0.07 -19.11 -1.60
N GLU A 383 0.37 -20.02 -2.53
CA GLU A 383 1.63 -20.04 -3.31
C GLU A 383 1.96 -18.69 -3.96
N SER A 384 0.94 -17.96 -4.45
CA SER A 384 1.12 -16.63 -5.02
C SER A 384 1.74 -15.62 -4.05
N ILE A 385 1.47 -15.73 -2.75
CA ILE A 385 2.07 -14.88 -1.72
C ILE A 385 3.55 -15.22 -1.56
N TRP A 386 3.88 -16.52 -1.55
CA TRP A 386 5.26 -16.98 -1.48
C TRP A 386 6.07 -16.54 -2.69
N GLN A 387 5.54 -16.74 -3.90
CA GLN A 387 6.17 -16.24 -5.14
C GLN A 387 6.35 -14.72 -5.12
N PHE A 388 5.36 -14.00 -4.60
CA PHE A 388 5.44 -12.55 -4.47
C PHE A 388 6.52 -12.12 -3.46
N ARG A 389 6.58 -12.77 -2.30
CA ARG A 389 7.64 -12.61 -1.29
C ARG A 389 9.03 -12.87 -1.86
N ALA A 390 9.18 -13.90 -2.68
CA ALA A 390 10.42 -14.23 -3.38
C ALA A 390 10.83 -13.13 -4.39
N ARG A 391 9.88 -12.55 -5.14
CA ARG A 391 10.18 -11.42 -6.03
C ARG A 391 10.65 -10.17 -5.30
N LEU A 392 10.17 -9.94 -4.08
CA LEU A 392 10.65 -8.83 -3.24
C LEU A 392 11.99 -9.13 -2.56
N TRP A 393 12.51 -10.37 -2.67
CA TRP A 393 13.72 -10.79 -1.97
C TRP A 393 14.93 -9.95 -2.39
N SER A 394 15.10 -9.72 -3.69
CA SER A 394 16.21 -8.98 -4.28
C SER A 394 16.18 -7.47 -4.00
N ILE A 395 15.13 -6.95 -3.35
CA ILE A 395 15.00 -5.53 -3.03
C ILE A 395 15.85 -5.21 -1.79
N GLU A 396 16.86 -4.38 -2.00
CA GLU A 396 17.95 -4.03 -1.08
C GLU A 396 17.47 -3.73 0.35
N ASN A 397 17.73 -4.70 1.23
CA ASN A 397 18.06 -4.53 2.64
C ASN A 397 18.66 -5.87 3.10
N ALA A 398 19.98 -6.05 2.95
CA ALA A 398 20.69 -7.26 3.35
C ALA A 398 20.38 -7.67 4.80
N SER A 399 20.16 -6.69 5.69
CA SER A 399 19.77 -6.92 7.08
C SER A 399 18.36 -7.53 7.25
N SER A 400 17.41 -7.19 6.37
CA SER A 400 16.06 -7.77 6.38
C SER A 400 16.10 -9.21 5.90
N THR A 401 16.76 -9.45 4.75
CA THR A 401 16.96 -10.80 4.19
C THR A 401 17.67 -11.72 5.20
N GLN A 402 18.76 -11.25 5.79
CA GLN A 402 19.49 -12.00 6.81
C GLN A 402 18.61 -12.36 8.01
N LYS A 403 17.85 -11.40 8.56
CA LYS A 403 16.93 -11.66 9.68
C LYS A 403 15.89 -12.71 9.33
N LEU A 404 15.37 -12.69 8.11
CA LEU A 404 14.34 -13.61 7.66
C LEU A 404 14.87 -15.03 7.46
N VAL A 405 15.98 -15.18 6.76
CA VAL A 405 16.64 -16.48 6.59
C VAL A 405 17.06 -17.05 7.94
N THR A 406 17.61 -16.20 8.83
CA THR A 406 17.98 -16.62 10.18
C THR A 406 16.73 -17.06 10.96
N SER A 407 15.61 -16.32 10.86
CA SER A 407 14.34 -16.69 11.50
C SER A 407 13.78 -18.01 10.98
N ALA A 408 13.89 -18.25 9.68
CA ALA A 408 13.46 -19.51 9.06
C ALA A 408 14.28 -20.71 9.55
N MET A 409 15.55 -20.52 9.94
CA MET A 409 16.34 -21.57 10.60
C MET A 409 15.88 -21.90 12.03
N PHE A 410 14.99 -21.11 12.62
CA PHE A 410 14.33 -21.43 13.90
C PHE A 410 12.94 -22.06 13.72
N MET A 411 12.35 -21.99 12.52
CA MET A 411 10.97 -22.43 12.23
C MET A 411 10.93 -23.32 10.98
N PRO A 412 10.87 -24.66 11.12
CA PRO A 412 10.93 -25.60 9.99
C PRO A 412 9.87 -25.36 8.92
N GLU A 413 8.71 -24.83 9.31
CA GLU A 413 7.59 -24.53 8.42
C GLU A 413 7.83 -23.28 7.56
N GLN A 414 8.93 -22.56 7.72
CA GLN A 414 9.29 -21.40 6.91
C GLN A 414 10.32 -21.73 5.82
N LEU A 415 10.92 -22.92 5.85
CA LEU A 415 11.83 -23.43 4.82
C LEU A 415 11.04 -24.05 3.67
N HIS A 416 10.44 -23.19 2.84
CA HIS A 416 9.74 -23.61 1.63
C HIS A 416 10.54 -23.28 0.37
N PRO A 417 10.60 -24.21 -0.62
CA PRO A 417 11.16 -23.88 -1.93
C PRO A 417 10.24 -22.88 -2.62
N VAL A 418 10.80 -21.77 -3.07
CA VAL A 418 10.09 -20.77 -3.87
C VAL A 418 10.85 -20.56 -5.17
N SER A 419 10.12 -20.43 -6.28
CA SER A 419 10.71 -20.02 -7.55
C SER A 419 11.06 -18.54 -7.53
N CYS A 420 12.28 -18.18 -7.91
CA CYS A 420 12.68 -16.78 -8.08
C CYS A 420 13.11 -16.51 -9.51
N PRO A 421 12.82 -15.32 -10.04
CA PRO A 421 13.08 -15.01 -11.45
C PRO A 421 14.56 -14.88 -11.81
N ASP A 422 15.45 -14.61 -10.84
CA ASP A 422 16.80 -14.09 -11.12
C ASP A 422 17.92 -15.14 -10.97
N HIS A 423 17.63 -16.33 -10.44
CA HIS A 423 18.58 -17.42 -10.27
C HIS A 423 17.87 -18.78 -10.44
N SER A 424 18.59 -19.86 -10.25
CA SER A 424 18.09 -21.21 -10.52
C SER A 424 17.02 -21.63 -9.47
N ASP A 425 15.98 -22.34 -9.94
CA ASP A 425 14.84 -22.80 -9.13
C ASP A 425 15.07 -24.20 -8.54
N GLY A 426 14.49 -24.48 -7.36
CA GLY A 426 14.49 -25.81 -6.73
C GLY A 426 15.16 -25.83 -5.35
N PRO A 427 15.48 -27.01 -4.78
CA PRO A 427 16.00 -27.13 -3.41
C PRO A 427 17.30 -26.36 -3.16
N HIS A 428 18.18 -26.27 -4.18
CA HIS A 428 19.44 -25.53 -4.10
C HIS A 428 19.26 -24.02 -3.93
N HIS A 429 18.08 -23.51 -4.25
CA HIS A 429 17.73 -22.13 -4.01
C HIS A 429 17.81 -21.74 -2.52
N ILE A 430 17.38 -22.65 -1.63
CA ILE A 430 17.46 -22.43 -0.19
C ILE A 430 18.92 -22.24 0.25
N LEU A 431 19.84 -23.01 -0.33
CA LEU A 431 21.27 -22.89 -0.03
C LEU A 431 21.84 -21.55 -0.49
N PHE A 432 21.41 -21.03 -1.65
CA PHE A 432 21.82 -19.71 -2.12
C PHE A 432 21.46 -18.61 -1.10
N HIS A 433 20.23 -18.62 -0.57
CA HIS A 433 19.79 -17.63 0.41
C HIS A 433 20.47 -17.78 1.77
N LEU A 434 20.74 -19.02 2.20
CA LEU A 434 21.51 -19.27 3.40
C LEU A 434 22.97 -18.79 3.25
N PHE A 435 23.55 -18.93 2.05
CA PHE A 435 24.87 -18.38 1.74
C PHE A 435 24.85 -16.84 1.85
N GLU A 436 23.82 -16.19 1.32
CA GLU A 436 23.66 -14.74 1.39
C GLU A 436 23.58 -14.25 2.85
N ALA A 437 22.77 -14.93 3.67
CA ALA A 437 22.44 -14.52 5.02
C ALA A 437 23.54 -14.79 6.06
N PHE A 438 24.29 -15.89 5.91
CA PHE A 438 25.30 -16.24 6.90
C PHE A 438 26.65 -15.62 6.58
N PRO A 439 27.25 -14.88 7.54
CA PRO A 439 28.64 -14.50 7.41
C PRO A 439 29.53 -15.76 7.50
N PRO A 440 30.79 -15.68 7.05
CA PRO A 440 31.76 -16.72 7.33
C PRO A 440 31.84 -16.98 8.84
N SER A 441 31.54 -18.21 9.27
CA SER A 441 31.56 -18.62 10.69
C SER A 441 32.15 -20.01 10.95
N VAL A 442 32.52 -20.78 9.91
CA VAL A 442 32.94 -22.18 10.05
C VAL A 442 34.43 -22.35 9.83
N ARG A 443 35.13 -22.96 10.78
CA ARG A 443 36.50 -23.44 10.55
C ARG A 443 36.45 -24.89 10.09
N LEU A 444 37.15 -25.20 9.01
CA LEU A 444 37.32 -26.59 8.60
C LEU A 444 38.34 -27.28 9.52
N PRO A 445 38.20 -28.58 9.79
CA PRO A 445 39.23 -29.34 10.51
C PRO A 445 40.60 -29.22 9.83
N GLU A 446 41.68 -29.33 10.61
CA GLU A 446 43.03 -29.41 10.03
C GLU A 446 43.15 -30.61 9.08
N GLY A 447 43.78 -30.38 7.92
CA GLY A 447 44.00 -31.43 6.91
C GLY A 447 42.77 -31.80 6.06
N THR A 448 41.64 -31.08 6.18
CA THR A 448 40.43 -31.46 5.43
C THR A 448 40.59 -31.28 3.93
N ILE A 449 41.26 -30.21 3.46
CA ILE A 449 41.39 -29.86 2.05
C ILE A 449 42.61 -28.95 1.84
N THR A 450 43.54 -29.34 0.97
CA THR A 450 44.53 -28.44 0.35
C THR A 450 44.18 -28.29 -1.12
N LEU A 451 43.72 -27.11 -1.54
CA LEU A 451 43.50 -26.82 -2.95
C LEU A 451 44.53 -25.82 -3.45
N GLY A 452 45.36 -26.26 -4.40
CA GLY A 452 46.41 -25.40 -4.97
C GLY A 452 47.43 -24.92 -3.93
N GLY A 453 47.63 -25.64 -2.83
CA GLY A 453 48.54 -25.22 -1.75
C GLY A 453 47.95 -24.23 -0.74
N VAL A 454 46.69 -23.82 -0.90
CA VAL A 454 46.01 -22.97 0.09
C VAL A 454 45.51 -23.82 1.26
N ASP A 455 46.02 -23.55 2.47
CA ASP A 455 45.55 -24.19 3.70
C ASP A 455 44.26 -23.53 4.21
N LEU A 456 43.18 -24.31 4.24
CA LEU A 456 41.85 -23.88 4.67
C LEU A 456 41.64 -24.01 6.20
N ALA A 457 42.57 -24.60 6.95
CA ALA A 457 42.36 -24.95 8.36
C ALA A 457 42.29 -23.75 9.33
N ILE A 458 42.95 -22.63 8.99
CA ILE A 458 43.12 -21.49 9.93
C ILE A 458 41.98 -20.46 9.82
N GLU A 459 41.24 -20.45 8.72
CA GLU A 459 40.27 -19.39 8.42
C GLU A 459 38.82 -19.85 8.46
N VAL A 460 37.95 -18.85 8.49
CA VAL A 460 36.52 -19.01 8.66
C VAL A 460 35.84 -18.91 7.29
N LEU A 461 35.11 -19.96 6.91
CA LEU A 461 34.35 -20.07 5.67
C LEU A 461 32.86 -19.81 5.89
N ASN A 462 32.17 -19.46 4.80
CA ASN A 462 30.72 -19.50 4.74
C ASN A 462 30.19 -20.91 5.06
N PRO A 463 29.19 -21.07 5.96
CA PRO A 463 28.61 -22.37 6.30
C PRO A 463 28.12 -23.18 5.10
N ILE A 464 27.57 -22.53 4.08
CA ILE A 464 27.04 -23.21 2.89
C ILE A 464 28.16 -23.69 1.99
N LEU A 465 29.22 -22.90 1.79
CA LEU A 465 30.39 -23.40 1.06
C LEU A 465 31.04 -24.54 1.84
N ALA A 466 31.23 -24.42 3.15
CA ALA A 466 31.75 -25.51 3.97
C ALA A 466 30.89 -26.79 3.85
N LEU A 467 29.56 -26.66 3.92
CA LEU A 467 28.63 -27.77 3.75
C LEU A 467 28.80 -28.46 2.40
N LEU A 468 28.91 -27.69 1.32
CA LEU A 468 29.07 -28.22 -0.04
C LEU A 468 30.45 -28.87 -0.24
N THR A 469 31.52 -28.28 0.28
CA THR A 469 32.89 -28.76 0.08
C THR A 469 33.21 -30.00 0.91
N LEU A 470 32.55 -30.20 2.06
CA LEU A 470 32.74 -31.41 2.86
C LEU A 470 32.09 -32.65 2.22
N PRO A 471 32.74 -33.84 2.27
CA PRO A 471 32.15 -35.09 1.77
C PRO A 471 30.80 -35.40 2.42
N ALA A 472 29.86 -35.96 1.64
CA ALA A 472 28.56 -36.38 2.15
C ALA A 472 28.70 -37.32 3.36
N GLY A 473 27.87 -37.14 4.38
CA GLY A 473 27.87 -37.96 5.60
C GLY A 473 29.01 -37.69 6.61
N ARG A 474 30.04 -36.91 6.28
CA ARG A 474 31.16 -36.58 7.19
C ARG A 474 31.07 -35.19 7.84
N SER A 475 30.01 -34.43 7.58
CA SER A 475 29.84 -33.07 8.12
C SER A 475 29.21 -33.10 9.52
N PRO A 476 29.94 -32.80 10.60
CA PRO A 476 29.30 -32.57 11.90
C PRO A 476 28.47 -31.28 11.81
N LEU A 477 27.16 -31.41 11.69
CA LEU A 477 26.24 -30.28 11.51
C LEU A 477 26.37 -29.21 12.59
N LEU A 478 26.65 -29.65 13.81
CA LEU A 478 26.84 -28.79 14.98
C LEU A 478 28.07 -27.89 14.89
N SER A 479 29.06 -28.20 14.03
CA SER A 479 30.23 -27.32 13.83
C SER A 479 30.04 -26.33 12.69
N ILE A 480 29.02 -26.50 11.85
CA ILE A 480 28.76 -25.69 10.67
C ILE A 480 27.71 -24.62 10.96
N PHE A 481 26.67 -24.98 11.71
CA PHE A 481 25.56 -24.10 12.03
C PHE A 481 25.53 -23.74 13.53
N HIS A 482 24.93 -22.59 13.85
CA HIS A 482 24.84 -22.12 15.23
C HIS A 482 23.98 -23.07 16.07
N ALA A 483 24.43 -23.40 17.29
CA ALA A 483 23.76 -24.36 18.18
C ALA A 483 22.33 -23.97 18.58
N SER A 484 21.93 -22.70 18.37
CA SER A 484 20.57 -22.24 18.64
C SER A 484 19.58 -22.54 17.50
N PHE A 485 20.03 -22.91 16.30
CA PHE A 485 19.11 -23.20 15.20
C PHE A 485 18.29 -24.46 15.47
N ASN A 486 17.10 -24.51 14.90
CA ASN A 486 16.24 -25.68 15.00
C ASN A 486 16.91 -26.87 14.28
N GLN A 487 17.04 -28.00 14.98
CA GLN A 487 17.75 -29.17 14.45
C GLN A 487 17.08 -29.73 13.17
N GLU A 488 15.74 -29.70 13.09
CA GLU A 488 15.01 -30.15 11.90
C GLU A 488 15.34 -29.28 10.68
N CYS A 489 15.46 -27.96 10.86
CA CYS A 489 15.89 -27.05 9.79
C CYS A 489 17.31 -27.40 9.32
N VAL A 490 18.22 -27.62 10.26
CA VAL A 490 19.62 -27.98 9.98
C VAL A 490 19.70 -29.32 9.24
N ASP A 491 18.93 -30.32 9.65
CA ASP A 491 18.87 -31.64 9.00
C ASP A 491 18.28 -31.54 7.58
N ARG A 492 17.26 -30.72 7.37
CA ARG A 492 16.71 -30.44 6.02
C ARG A 492 17.74 -29.76 5.12
N VAL A 493 18.44 -28.73 5.62
CA VAL A 493 19.51 -28.04 4.87
C VAL A 493 20.65 -29.00 4.53
N LYS A 494 21.03 -29.89 5.46
CA LYS A 494 22.00 -30.94 5.18
C LYS A 494 21.54 -31.86 4.07
N THR A 495 20.29 -32.34 4.16
CA THR A 495 19.70 -33.25 3.17
C THR A 495 19.74 -32.61 1.79
N ILE A 496 19.30 -31.35 1.67
CA ILE A 496 19.39 -30.57 0.44
C ILE A 496 20.84 -30.47 -0.06
N GLY A 497 21.79 -30.17 0.83
CA GLY A 497 23.22 -30.09 0.49
C GLY A 497 23.79 -31.42 0.01
N ASP A 498 23.46 -32.53 0.65
CA ASP A 498 23.92 -33.86 0.28
C ASP A 498 23.27 -34.35 -1.03
N ASP A 499 22.00 -34.04 -1.27
CA ASP A 499 21.30 -34.31 -2.54
C ASP A 499 21.94 -33.53 -3.69
N ILE A 500 22.21 -32.24 -3.49
CA ILE A 500 22.83 -31.39 -4.52
C ILE A 500 24.22 -31.87 -4.88
N LYS A 501 25.00 -32.39 -3.91
CA LYS A 501 26.33 -32.99 -4.19
C LYS A 501 26.27 -34.16 -5.18
N GLN A 502 25.14 -34.86 -5.27
CA GLN A 502 24.93 -35.94 -6.23
C GLN A 502 24.44 -35.44 -7.60
N GLU A 503 24.04 -34.16 -7.70
CA GLU A 503 23.48 -33.55 -8.90
C GLU A 503 24.40 -32.44 -9.47
N PRO A 504 25.40 -32.81 -10.28
CA PRO A 504 26.44 -31.88 -10.73
C PRO A 504 25.92 -30.64 -11.47
N VAL A 505 24.82 -30.76 -12.21
CA VAL A 505 24.17 -29.62 -12.88
C VAL A 505 23.65 -28.59 -11.87
N ARG A 506 23.08 -29.05 -10.75
CA ARG A 506 22.57 -28.17 -9.69
C ARG A 506 23.70 -27.52 -8.92
N ILE A 507 24.82 -28.21 -8.70
CA ILE A 507 26.03 -27.60 -8.10
C ILE A 507 26.52 -26.46 -8.98
N LEU A 508 26.71 -26.70 -10.28
CA LEU A 508 27.21 -25.67 -11.19
C LEU A 508 26.26 -24.46 -11.27
N ALA A 509 24.95 -24.71 -11.31
CA ALA A 509 23.94 -23.67 -11.30
C ALA A 509 24.01 -22.82 -10.01
N LEU A 510 24.02 -23.47 -8.85
CA LEU A 510 24.13 -22.82 -7.54
C LEU A 510 25.42 -22.00 -7.40
N LEU A 511 26.57 -22.56 -7.80
CA LEU A 511 27.85 -21.86 -7.72
C LEU A 511 27.91 -20.66 -8.65
N ALA A 512 27.38 -20.78 -9.86
CA ALA A 512 27.30 -19.64 -10.77
C ALA A 512 26.44 -18.53 -10.16
N ASP A 513 25.30 -18.89 -9.54
CA ASP A 513 24.41 -17.94 -8.86
C ASP A 513 25.10 -17.22 -7.69
N ILE A 514 25.76 -17.98 -6.82
CA ILE A 514 26.56 -17.45 -5.70
C ILE A 514 27.62 -16.47 -6.20
N VAL A 515 28.42 -16.87 -7.20
CA VAL A 515 29.51 -16.04 -7.73
C VAL A 515 28.96 -14.79 -8.42
N PHE A 516 27.84 -14.88 -9.14
CA PHE A 516 27.24 -13.70 -9.78
C PHE A 516 26.71 -12.70 -8.77
N ALA A 517 25.98 -13.15 -7.75
CA ALA A 517 25.35 -12.28 -6.77
C ALA A 517 26.32 -11.75 -5.71
N HIS A 518 27.34 -12.54 -5.36
CA HIS A 518 28.20 -12.30 -4.20
C HIS A 518 29.70 -12.45 -4.51
N VAL A 519 30.11 -12.03 -5.71
CA VAL A 519 31.53 -12.08 -6.15
C VAL A 519 32.49 -11.46 -5.12
N ASP A 520 32.03 -10.43 -4.40
CA ASP A 520 32.78 -9.72 -3.38
C ASP A 520 33.05 -10.55 -2.11
N LYS A 521 32.15 -11.48 -1.78
CA LYS A 521 32.30 -12.43 -0.66
C LYS A 521 33.21 -13.58 -1.07
N VAL A 522 33.00 -14.12 -2.27
CA VAL A 522 33.75 -15.29 -2.76
C VAL A 522 35.14 -14.96 -3.34
N SER A 523 35.49 -13.68 -3.55
CA SER A 523 36.82 -13.28 -4.07
C SER A 523 37.97 -13.44 -3.06
N LEU A 524 37.71 -13.93 -1.85
CA LEU A 524 38.78 -14.34 -0.94
C LEU A 524 39.40 -15.63 -1.47
N PRO A 525 40.75 -15.76 -1.53
CA PRO A 525 41.39 -16.95 -2.10
C PRO A 525 40.85 -18.29 -1.58
N LYS A 526 40.43 -18.35 -0.32
CA LYS A 526 39.89 -19.57 0.31
C LYS A 526 38.46 -19.92 -0.10
N GLU A 527 37.59 -18.93 -0.20
CA GLU A 527 36.23 -19.11 -0.73
C GLU A 527 36.30 -19.47 -2.23
N ALA A 528 37.17 -18.79 -2.97
CA ALA A 528 37.53 -19.10 -4.34
C ALA A 528 38.05 -20.54 -4.52
N ALA A 529 38.91 -21.00 -3.61
CA ALA A 529 39.40 -22.38 -3.59
C ALA A 529 38.24 -23.38 -3.40
N CYS A 530 37.29 -23.10 -2.50
CA CYS A 530 36.10 -23.95 -2.33
C CYS A 530 35.25 -24.01 -3.59
N VAL A 531 35.00 -22.87 -4.24
CA VAL A 531 34.27 -22.83 -5.52
C VAL A 531 35.00 -23.66 -6.58
N LEU A 532 36.32 -23.50 -6.71
CA LEU A 532 37.14 -24.26 -7.65
C LEU A 532 37.10 -25.77 -7.40
N ASP A 533 37.21 -26.19 -6.13
CA ASP A 533 37.12 -27.59 -5.73
C ASP A 533 35.78 -28.19 -6.16
N LEU A 534 34.69 -27.51 -5.84
CA LEU A 534 33.35 -27.98 -6.17
C LEU A 534 33.15 -28.10 -7.68
N VAL A 535 33.62 -27.12 -8.47
CA VAL A 535 33.53 -27.20 -9.94
C VAL A 535 34.40 -28.34 -10.48
N ARG A 536 35.57 -28.63 -9.89
CA ARG A 536 36.40 -29.76 -10.31
C ARG A 536 35.78 -31.11 -9.96
N ARG A 537 35.18 -31.24 -8.77
CA ARG A 537 34.53 -32.48 -8.29
C ARG A 537 33.33 -32.89 -9.12
N VAL A 538 32.67 -31.92 -9.76
CA VAL A 538 31.61 -32.19 -10.73
C VAL A 538 32.07 -33.12 -11.86
N SER A 539 33.38 -33.31 -12.08
CA SER A 539 34.00 -34.34 -12.93
C SER A 539 33.67 -34.24 -14.43
N PRO A 540 34.63 -34.54 -15.33
CA PRO A 540 34.40 -34.54 -16.78
C PRO A 540 33.25 -35.44 -17.24
N ILE A 541 32.94 -36.52 -16.51
CA ILE A 541 31.84 -37.45 -16.88
C ILE A 541 30.46 -36.77 -16.80
N PHE A 542 30.26 -35.82 -15.88
CA PHE A 542 28.99 -35.09 -15.78
C PHE A 542 29.00 -33.76 -16.53
N LEU A 543 30.19 -33.27 -16.91
CA LEU A 543 30.31 -32.26 -17.94
C LEU A 543 29.79 -32.75 -19.29
N ASP A 544 29.53 -34.06 -19.50
CA ASP A 544 28.82 -34.61 -20.66
C ASP A 544 27.28 -34.54 -20.56
N GLU A 545 26.72 -34.36 -19.37
CA GLU A 545 25.26 -34.28 -19.15
C GLU A 545 24.74 -32.86 -18.86
N ALA A 546 25.59 -31.94 -18.39
CA ALA A 546 25.18 -30.58 -18.06
C ALA A 546 24.60 -29.79 -19.28
N PRO A 547 23.54 -28.99 -19.15
CA PRO A 547 23.11 -28.13 -20.26
C PRO A 547 24.20 -27.11 -20.65
N THR A 548 24.43 -26.90 -21.95
CA THR A 548 25.37 -25.87 -22.46
C THR A 548 25.16 -24.47 -21.84
N PRO A 549 23.92 -23.99 -21.61
CA PRO A 549 23.69 -22.73 -20.90
C PRO A 549 24.29 -22.68 -19.50
N THR A 550 24.27 -23.79 -18.76
CA THR A 550 24.85 -23.88 -17.40
C THR A 550 26.36 -23.76 -17.44
N LEU A 551 27.02 -24.43 -18.39
CA LEU A 551 28.48 -24.31 -18.59
C LEU A 551 28.89 -22.87 -18.91
N HIS A 552 28.19 -22.21 -19.84
CA HIS A 552 28.46 -20.82 -20.17
C HIS A 552 28.18 -19.86 -19.01
N ARG A 553 27.16 -20.14 -18.19
CA ARG A 553 26.86 -19.35 -17.00
C ARG A 553 28.01 -19.46 -15.99
N MET A 554 28.51 -20.68 -15.74
CA MET A 554 29.64 -20.91 -14.84
C MET A 554 30.94 -20.28 -15.37
N ASP A 555 31.26 -20.40 -16.67
CA ASP A 555 32.43 -19.75 -17.28
C ASP A 555 32.41 -18.23 -17.07
N ARG A 556 31.25 -17.59 -17.32
CA ARG A 556 31.09 -16.14 -17.08
C ARG A 556 31.24 -15.80 -15.60
N ALA A 557 30.73 -16.64 -14.71
CA ALA A 557 30.86 -16.46 -13.27
C ALA A 557 32.34 -16.52 -12.82
N LEU A 558 33.09 -17.53 -13.27
CA LEU A 558 34.52 -17.65 -12.96
C LEU A 558 35.34 -16.49 -13.54
N LYS A 559 35.04 -16.02 -14.76
CA LYS A 559 35.68 -14.81 -15.32
C LYS A 559 35.41 -13.57 -14.47
N LYS A 560 34.18 -13.42 -13.98
CA LYS A 560 33.82 -12.33 -13.05
C LYS A 560 34.63 -12.43 -11.75
N LEU A 561 34.78 -13.64 -11.21
CA LEU A 561 35.57 -13.90 -10.01
C LEU A 561 37.05 -13.58 -10.18
N ILE A 562 37.65 -13.98 -11.32
CA ILE A 562 39.04 -13.64 -11.68
C ILE A 562 39.23 -12.12 -11.66
N LEU A 563 38.35 -11.37 -12.33
CA LEU A 563 38.42 -9.91 -12.38
C LEU A 563 38.34 -9.30 -10.98
N GLU A 564 37.42 -9.78 -10.15
CA GLU A 564 37.22 -9.27 -8.79
C GLU A 564 38.44 -9.55 -7.89
N MET A 565 39.03 -10.74 -7.98
CA MET A 565 40.23 -11.12 -7.22
C MET A 565 41.43 -10.24 -7.58
N LEU A 566 41.63 -9.97 -8.87
CA LEU A 566 42.69 -9.09 -9.36
C LEU A 566 42.50 -7.64 -8.89
N GLN A 567 41.24 -7.17 -8.82
CA GLN A 567 40.92 -5.79 -8.42
C GLN A 567 41.02 -5.56 -6.91
N LYS A 568 40.43 -6.44 -6.09
CA LYS A 568 40.27 -6.20 -4.64
C LYS A 568 41.50 -6.46 -3.79
N ARG A 569 42.50 -7.17 -4.34
CA ARG A 569 43.78 -7.47 -3.65
C ARG A 569 43.62 -7.98 -2.20
N ARG A 570 42.62 -8.84 -1.94
CA ARG A 570 42.43 -9.51 -0.64
C ARG A 570 43.27 -10.80 -0.58
N GLY A 571 43.76 -11.18 0.60
CA GLY A 571 44.66 -12.34 0.79
C GLY A 571 46.11 -12.08 0.33
N THR A 572 46.96 -13.12 0.40
CA THR A 572 48.35 -13.04 -0.08
C THR A 572 48.39 -12.92 -1.60
N ILE A 573 49.48 -12.36 -2.14
CA ILE A 573 49.67 -12.25 -3.60
C ILE A 573 49.76 -13.65 -4.22
N GLU A 574 50.53 -14.54 -3.59
CA GLU A 574 50.76 -15.91 -4.04
C GLU A 574 49.46 -16.71 -4.13
N ASP A 575 48.64 -16.73 -3.07
CA ASP A 575 47.35 -17.45 -3.08
C ASP A 575 46.43 -16.93 -4.19
N ARG A 576 46.41 -15.60 -4.41
CA ARG A 576 45.59 -15.00 -5.48
C ARG A 576 46.04 -15.44 -6.86
N GLU A 577 47.35 -15.39 -7.14
CA GLU A 577 47.89 -15.75 -8.45
C GLU A 577 47.62 -17.22 -8.76
N ILE A 578 47.84 -18.11 -7.78
CA ILE A 578 47.52 -19.53 -7.90
C ILE A 578 46.03 -19.72 -8.20
N MET A 579 45.13 -19.10 -7.43
CA MET A 579 43.69 -19.24 -7.65
C MET A 579 43.23 -18.68 -9.01
N VAL A 580 43.77 -17.53 -9.43
CA VAL A 580 43.45 -16.91 -10.72
C VAL A 580 43.88 -17.83 -11.86
N ASP A 581 45.08 -18.40 -11.81
CA ASP A 581 45.57 -19.28 -12.87
C ASP A 581 44.79 -20.59 -12.93
N GLU A 582 44.40 -21.15 -11.78
CA GLU A 582 43.52 -22.32 -11.74
C GLU A 582 42.11 -22.03 -12.26
N MET A 583 41.53 -20.85 -11.97
CA MET A 583 40.26 -20.44 -12.57
C MET A 583 40.37 -20.28 -14.09
N LYS A 584 41.46 -19.70 -14.60
CA LYS A 584 41.67 -19.59 -16.06
C LYS A 584 41.70 -20.96 -16.72
N ARG A 585 42.43 -21.91 -16.15
CA ARG A 585 42.48 -23.30 -16.64
C ARG A 585 41.08 -23.92 -16.70
N LEU A 586 40.30 -23.72 -15.64
CA LEU A 586 38.93 -24.24 -15.55
C LEU A 586 37.97 -23.56 -16.54
N CYS A 587 38.08 -22.24 -16.75
CA CYS A 587 37.35 -21.52 -17.79
C CYS A 587 37.66 -22.08 -19.19
N SER A 588 38.94 -22.33 -19.51
CA SER A 588 39.33 -22.95 -20.78
C SER A 588 38.74 -24.33 -20.95
N LEU A 589 38.70 -25.14 -19.89
CA LEU A 589 38.04 -26.44 -19.89
C LEU A 589 36.53 -26.30 -20.17
N LEU A 590 35.82 -25.49 -19.39
CA LEU A 590 34.36 -25.29 -19.55
C LEU A 590 34.00 -24.78 -20.95
N GLN A 591 34.82 -23.88 -21.52
CA GLN A 591 34.63 -23.39 -22.89
C GLN A 591 34.84 -24.47 -23.94
N ARG A 592 35.89 -25.30 -23.78
CA ARG A 592 36.16 -26.41 -24.68
C ARG A 592 34.98 -27.39 -24.68
N GLU A 593 34.56 -27.84 -23.49
CA GLU A 593 33.43 -28.78 -23.36
C GLU A 593 32.13 -28.19 -23.94
N ALA A 594 31.82 -26.94 -23.63
CA ALA A 594 30.65 -26.26 -24.20
C ALA A 594 30.69 -26.17 -25.74
N SER A 595 31.87 -25.94 -26.31
CA SER A 595 32.08 -25.85 -27.76
C SER A 595 31.98 -27.22 -28.43
N GLU A 596 32.64 -28.25 -27.88
CA GLU A 596 32.58 -29.62 -28.38
C GLU A 596 31.15 -30.15 -28.43
N ARG A 597 30.31 -29.80 -27.45
CA ARG A 597 28.89 -30.16 -27.40
C ARG A 597 28.02 -29.39 -28.38
N CYS A 598 28.26 -28.09 -28.55
CA CYS A 598 27.60 -27.34 -29.61
C CYS A 598 27.84 -28.01 -30.95
N ILE A 599 29.10 -28.37 -31.25
CA ILE A 599 29.51 -29.05 -32.48
C ILE A 599 28.92 -30.46 -32.60
N SER A 600 28.89 -31.22 -31.50
CA SER A 600 28.40 -32.62 -31.46
C SER A 600 26.88 -32.76 -31.30
N SER A 601 26.16 -31.65 -31.13
CA SER A 601 24.69 -31.67 -31.01
C SER A 601 24.05 -32.24 -32.28
N SER A 602 22.96 -33.00 -32.14
CA SER A 602 22.24 -33.62 -33.25
C SER A 602 21.79 -32.61 -34.32
N CYS A 603 21.58 -31.35 -33.93
CA CYS A 603 21.28 -30.24 -34.84
C CYS A 603 22.49 -29.88 -35.72
N HIS A 604 23.68 -29.75 -35.14
CA HIS A 604 24.92 -29.49 -35.89
C HIS A 604 25.39 -30.72 -36.68
N LEU A 605 25.26 -31.92 -36.13
CA LEU A 605 25.50 -33.16 -36.88
C LEU A 605 24.54 -33.30 -38.08
N ARG A 606 23.28 -32.87 -37.96
CA ARG A 606 22.36 -32.76 -39.10
C ARG A 606 22.79 -31.71 -40.10
N ILE A 607 23.23 -30.53 -39.67
CA ILE A 607 23.74 -29.49 -40.59
C ILE A 607 25.00 -29.97 -41.33
N VAL A 608 25.93 -30.63 -40.63
CA VAL A 608 27.15 -31.22 -41.21
C VAL A 608 26.82 -32.43 -42.10
N SER A 609 25.82 -33.23 -41.75
CA SER A 609 25.31 -34.34 -42.57
C SER A 609 24.60 -33.85 -43.84
N CYS A 610 23.77 -32.80 -43.74
CA CYS A 610 23.13 -32.14 -44.88
C CYS A 610 24.16 -31.47 -45.79
N ALA A 611 25.23 -30.87 -45.22
CA ALA A 611 26.34 -30.32 -45.99
C ALA A 611 27.17 -31.41 -46.71
N ARG A 612 27.24 -32.64 -46.16
CA ARG A 612 27.85 -33.80 -46.83
C ARG A 612 26.98 -34.40 -47.93
N ALA A 613 25.65 -34.31 -47.82
CA ALA A 613 24.72 -34.88 -48.80
C ALA A 613 24.49 -33.98 -50.04
N SER A 614 24.85 -32.69 -49.98
CA SER A 614 24.42 -31.69 -50.96
C SER A 614 25.47 -31.32 -52.04
N THR A 615 26.64 -31.96 -52.10
CA THR A 615 27.70 -31.57 -53.06
C THR A 615 28.27 -32.75 -53.87
N PRO A 616 27.97 -32.84 -55.18
CA PRO A 616 28.76 -33.62 -56.12
C PRO A 616 29.93 -32.76 -56.62
N MET A 617 30.91 -32.47 -55.75
CA MET A 617 32.13 -31.76 -56.12
C MET A 617 33.32 -32.38 -55.39
N PRO A 618 34.51 -32.47 -56.01
CA PRO A 618 35.60 -33.35 -55.59
C PRO A 618 36.43 -32.83 -54.41
N MET A 619 35.90 -31.89 -53.62
CA MET A 619 36.54 -31.46 -52.38
C MET A 619 35.57 -31.56 -51.20
N PRO A 620 35.93 -32.29 -50.13
CA PRO A 620 35.07 -32.46 -48.97
C PRO A 620 34.84 -31.11 -48.26
N PRO A 621 33.60 -30.73 -47.92
CA PRO A 621 33.28 -29.42 -47.33
C PRO A 621 34.00 -29.12 -46.00
N GLY A 622 34.53 -30.15 -45.33
CA GLY A 622 35.26 -30.03 -44.06
C GLY A 622 36.56 -29.22 -44.14
N SER A 623 37.16 -29.07 -45.32
CA SER A 623 38.42 -28.32 -45.49
C SER A 623 38.27 -26.80 -45.43
N ARG A 624 37.06 -26.26 -45.57
CA ARG A 624 36.81 -24.80 -45.42
C ARG A 624 36.44 -24.38 -43.99
N TRP A 625 35.89 -25.27 -43.18
CA TRP A 625 35.46 -24.93 -41.81
C TRP A 625 36.58 -25.08 -40.78
N LEU A 626 37.45 -26.08 -40.92
CA LEU A 626 38.61 -26.24 -40.04
C LEU A 626 39.70 -25.18 -40.27
N GLY A 627 39.77 -24.60 -41.48
CA GLY A 627 40.71 -23.52 -41.80
C GLY A 627 40.38 -22.16 -41.17
N MET A 628 39.26 -22.01 -40.46
CA MET A 628 38.91 -20.77 -39.76
C MET A 628 39.42 -20.70 -38.31
N HIS A 629 39.93 -21.80 -37.75
CA HIS A 629 40.46 -21.84 -36.38
C HIS A 629 41.99 -21.75 -36.28
N ASP A 630 42.73 -21.75 -37.41
CA ASP A 630 44.19 -21.56 -37.45
C ASP A 630 44.62 -20.10 -37.75
N MET A 631 43.77 -19.12 -37.42
CA MET A 631 44.18 -17.71 -37.32
C MET A 631 43.86 -17.15 -35.93
N ALA A 632 44.67 -17.52 -34.95
CA ALA A 632 44.90 -16.77 -33.71
C ALA A 632 46.38 -16.88 -33.33
#